data_AF-A0A5P8VQ69-F1
#
_entry.id   AF-A0A5P8VQ69-F1
#
_cell.length_a   1.000
_cell.length_b   1.000
_cell.length_c   1.000
_cell.angle_alpha   90.00
_cell.angle_beta   90.00
_cell.angle_gamma   90.00
#
_symmetry.space_group_name_H-M   'P 1'
#
loop_
_entity.id
_entity.type
_entity.pdbx_description
1 polymer ?
#
loop_
_entity_poly.entity_id
_entity_poly.type
_entity_poly.pdbx_seq_one_letter_code
_entity_poly.pdbx_strand_id
1 'polypeptide(L)'
;MDQARLQKLIGRCLSFIFICFALLLTDPAYALVLEKSTELSPNNISQKQKIQCSIPIKDYITRFQNFDHIKYMAQYFPDTFAWDAFMLLNWPSQGKDSSTPNTSECIGNATPVIWEAWKESSEVYLDNGKKPQGWGTPRQVPAEVLAKAQDMGLRLDQPFHNIGLIQQVSGLVFKSSEDNQSKPIRYELGMNKSTFNYIFDQSLYNKNGQETAAKNCNPASKNCIQFNWDAMEIKTSWLWLNGNPRSAEIANRYVTANAYYQKTDNSGNPLGYEVGQAAMTGMHITSKALPDWVWATFENVYNAEYTPATIENPIPDQAQKANIQYQKLLQGTKYANYELVGTQINFTDPELLANSQIETHFQAKSSCITCHAIAAVSKQPTGPFYLSFVDNRDGNLTYYTGELTPELEAQMQTNFVPLDYVWSLRLAKRDRTATSP
;
A
#
# COMPACT_ATOMS: atom_id res chain seq x y z
N MET A 1 14.02 57.38 5.71
CA MET A 1 15.45 56.99 5.70
C MET A 1 15.95 57.24 4.29
N ASP A 2 16.93 58.14 4.14
CA ASP A 2 17.34 58.74 2.86
C ASP A 2 17.98 57.71 1.90
N GLN A 3 17.59 57.73 0.61
CA GLN A 3 18.02 56.76 -0.43
C GLN A 3 19.54 56.67 -0.57
N ALA A 4 20.27 57.76 -0.25
CA ALA A 4 21.72 57.79 -0.26
C ALA A 4 22.37 56.90 0.82
N ARG A 5 21.68 56.62 1.94
CA ARG A 5 22.17 55.72 2.99
C ARG A 5 21.95 54.24 2.67
N LEU A 6 20.92 53.91 1.88
CA LEU A 6 20.61 52.54 1.49
C LEU A 6 21.63 51.99 0.47
N GLN A 7 22.04 52.81 -0.50
CA GLN A 7 23.06 52.41 -1.50
C GLN A 7 24.44 52.15 -0.88
N LYS A 8 24.84 52.93 0.14
CA LYS A 8 26.11 52.69 0.86
C LYS A 8 26.09 51.41 1.72
N LEU A 9 24.92 50.98 2.21
CA LEU A 9 24.78 49.74 2.98
C LEU A 9 24.83 48.50 2.07
N ILE A 10 24.18 48.56 0.92
CA ILE A 10 24.16 47.48 -0.09
C ILE A 10 25.57 47.27 -0.68
N GLY A 11 26.31 48.35 -0.97
CA GLY A 11 27.69 48.26 -1.45
C GLY A 11 28.66 47.61 -0.46
N ARG A 12 28.45 47.78 0.86
CA ARG A 12 29.29 47.15 1.89
C ARG A 12 28.97 45.66 2.13
N CYS A 13 27.72 45.24 1.93
CA CYS A 13 27.34 43.83 2.05
C CYS A 13 27.82 42.99 0.86
N LEU A 14 27.78 43.54 -0.36
CA LEU A 14 28.25 42.85 -1.56
C LEU A 14 29.77 42.60 -1.55
N SER A 15 30.57 43.54 -1.01
CA SER A 15 32.02 43.33 -0.88
C SER A 15 32.39 42.27 0.16
N PHE A 16 31.59 42.08 1.22
CA PHE A 16 31.82 41.02 2.21
C PHE A 16 31.44 39.63 1.69
N ILE A 17 30.39 39.52 0.87
CA ILE A 17 29.97 38.26 0.26
C ILE A 17 30.99 37.79 -0.79
N PHE A 18 31.58 38.71 -1.58
CA PHE A 18 32.61 38.36 -2.56
C PHE A 18 33.94 37.90 -1.92
N ILE A 19 34.33 38.47 -0.77
CA ILE A 19 35.56 38.07 -0.07
C ILE A 19 35.39 36.70 0.61
N CYS A 20 34.20 36.38 1.14
CA CYS A 20 33.91 35.06 1.69
C CYS A 20 33.80 33.96 0.60
N PHE A 21 33.34 34.30 -0.61
CA PHE A 21 33.28 33.34 -1.73
C PHE A 21 34.66 33.06 -2.34
N ALA A 22 35.56 34.05 -2.35
CA ALA A 22 36.93 33.88 -2.83
C ALA A 22 37.80 33.02 -1.89
N LEU A 23 37.54 33.03 -0.58
CA LEU A 23 38.27 32.21 0.41
C LEU A 23 37.81 30.74 0.47
N LEU A 24 36.61 30.43 -0.04
CA LEU A 24 36.12 29.05 -0.17
C LEU A 24 36.65 28.33 -1.43
N LEU A 25 37.23 29.06 -2.39
CA LEU A 25 37.75 28.52 -3.65
C LEU A 25 39.25 28.17 -3.60
N THR A 26 39.91 28.38 -2.46
CA THR A 26 41.33 28.03 -2.27
C THR A 26 41.55 26.85 -1.32
N ASP A 27 40.50 26.15 -0.91
CA ASP A 27 40.60 24.94 -0.09
C ASP A 27 40.80 23.70 -1.00
N PRO A 28 41.97 23.03 -0.96
CA PRO A 28 42.24 21.85 -1.80
C PRO A 28 41.31 20.66 -1.51
N ALA A 29 40.52 20.69 -0.42
CA ALA A 29 39.53 19.67 -0.12
C ALA A 29 38.28 19.72 -1.03
N TYR A 30 37.95 20.88 -1.62
CA TYR A 30 36.77 21.02 -2.50
C TYR A 30 37.03 20.62 -3.96
N ALA A 31 38.27 20.76 -4.45
CA ALA A 31 38.65 20.35 -5.81
C ALA A 31 38.59 18.82 -6.01
N LEU A 32 38.82 18.05 -4.94
CA LEU A 32 38.80 16.58 -4.96
C LEU A 32 37.38 15.97 -5.07
N VAL A 33 36.33 16.78 -4.80
CA VAL A 33 34.93 16.33 -4.88
C VAL A 33 34.33 16.59 -6.28
N LEU A 34 34.87 17.55 -7.04
CA LEU A 34 34.38 17.90 -8.38
C LEU A 34 35.06 17.09 -9.51
N GLU A 35 36.27 16.59 -9.31
CA GLU A 35 36.94 15.73 -10.31
C GLU A 35 36.38 14.30 -10.38
N LYS A 36 35.54 13.90 -9.40
CA LYS A 36 34.96 12.55 -9.35
C LYS A 36 33.56 12.44 -9.97
N SER A 37 32.98 13.53 -10.48
CA SER A 37 31.61 13.57 -11.01
C SER A 37 31.51 13.76 -12.52
N THR A 38 32.63 13.82 -13.25
CA THR A 38 32.63 13.93 -14.72
C THR A 38 33.53 12.88 -15.35
N GLU A 39 33.04 11.65 -15.46
CA GLU A 39 33.33 10.71 -16.55
C GLU A 39 32.47 9.44 -16.42
N LEU A 40 31.20 9.54 -16.80
CA LEU A 40 30.41 8.38 -17.22
C LEU A 40 29.97 8.62 -18.67
N SER A 41 30.87 8.27 -19.58
CA SER A 41 30.60 8.20 -21.02
C SER A 41 29.58 7.09 -21.32
N PRO A 42 28.66 7.25 -22.29
CA PRO A 42 27.53 6.32 -22.52
C PRO A 42 27.91 4.90 -23.00
N ASN A 43 29.19 4.60 -23.22
CA ASN A 43 29.61 3.40 -23.95
C ASN A 43 30.15 2.25 -23.09
N ASN A 44 29.87 2.20 -21.78
CA ASN A 44 30.31 1.08 -20.92
C ASN A 44 29.21 0.45 -20.05
N ILE A 45 27.95 0.51 -20.49
CA ILE A 45 26.86 -0.29 -19.89
C ILE A 45 26.93 -1.72 -20.47
N SER A 46 27.96 -2.49 -20.11
CA SER A 46 27.98 -3.95 -20.36
C SER A 46 28.46 -4.79 -19.18
N GLN A 47 28.57 -4.20 -17.99
CA GLN A 47 28.60 -4.97 -16.75
C GLN A 47 27.35 -4.66 -15.97
N LYS A 48 26.30 -5.47 -16.21
CA LYS A 48 25.28 -5.72 -15.18
C LYS A 48 26.06 -6.12 -13.93
N GLN A 49 26.22 -5.18 -13.00
CA GLN A 49 26.61 -5.52 -11.65
C GLN A 49 25.53 -6.49 -11.19
N LYS A 50 25.84 -7.80 -11.20
CA LYS A 50 24.92 -8.82 -10.71
C LYS A 50 24.55 -8.34 -9.31
N ILE A 51 23.28 -7.99 -9.10
CA ILE A 51 22.74 -7.82 -7.76
C ILE A 51 23.13 -9.11 -7.05
N GLN A 52 24.12 -9.03 -6.17
CA GLN A 52 24.60 -10.22 -5.51
C GLN A 52 23.45 -10.62 -4.58
N CYS A 53 22.87 -11.80 -4.82
CA CYS A 53 21.83 -12.41 -3.97
C CYS A 53 22.42 -12.72 -2.59
N SER A 54 22.73 -11.69 -1.80
CA SER A 54 23.23 -11.78 -0.44
C SER A 54 22.11 -11.99 0.58
N ILE A 55 20.86 -11.74 0.17
CA ILE A 55 19.67 -11.87 1.01
C ILE A 55 19.20 -13.33 1.02
N PRO A 56 19.21 -14.03 2.16
CA PRO A 56 18.88 -15.44 2.24
C PRO A 56 17.35 -15.64 2.28
N ILE A 57 16.68 -15.60 1.13
CA ILE A 57 15.20 -15.74 1.05
C ILE A 57 14.67 -17.00 1.75
N LYS A 58 15.43 -18.09 1.78
CA LYS A 58 15.05 -19.32 2.51
C LYS A 58 14.81 -19.07 4.00
N ASP A 59 15.56 -18.14 4.60
CA ASP A 59 15.40 -17.78 6.00
C ASP A 59 14.11 -16.98 6.21
N TYR A 60 13.77 -16.07 5.27
CA TYR A 60 12.49 -15.35 5.31
C TYR A 60 11.30 -16.32 5.17
N ILE A 61 11.37 -17.25 4.22
CA ILE A 61 10.33 -18.28 4.03
C ILE A 61 10.12 -19.10 5.30
N THR A 62 11.21 -19.61 5.87
CA THR A 62 11.16 -20.43 7.09
C THR A 62 10.59 -19.64 8.26
N ARG A 63 11.01 -18.38 8.42
CA ARG A 63 10.51 -17.48 9.46
C ARG A 63 9.01 -17.23 9.33
N PHE A 64 8.51 -16.95 8.12
CA PHE A 64 7.08 -16.69 7.86
C PHE A 64 6.19 -17.93 7.92
N GLN A 65 6.76 -19.14 7.97
CA GLN A 65 6.04 -20.39 8.19
C GLN A 65 5.97 -20.81 9.67
N ASN A 66 6.63 -20.06 10.57
CA ASN A 66 6.70 -20.37 11.99
C ASN A 66 5.86 -19.36 12.81
N PHE A 67 4.75 -19.83 13.37
CA PHE A 67 3.84 -19.02 14.18
C PHE A 67 4.52 -18.35 15.39
N ASP A 68 5.34 -19.07 16.15
CA ASP A 68 5.98 -18.51 17.34
C ASP A 68 6.98 -17.42 16.95
N HIS A 69 7.71 -17.63 15.85
CA HIS A 69 8.67 -16.66 15.35
C HIS A 69 8.00 -15.39 14.83
N ILE A 70 7.00 -15.50 13.95
CA ILE A 70 6.33 -14.31 13.41
C ILE A 70 5.59 -13.54 14.50
N LYS A 71 4.97 -14.23 15.47
CA LYS A 71 4.31 -13.62 16.61
C LYS A 71 5.32 -12.85 17.47
N TYR A 72 6.47 -13.46 17.76
CA TYR A 72 7.54 -12.80 18.52
C TYR A 72 8.07 -11.56 17.81
N MET A 73 8.37 -11.66 16.51
CA MET A 73 8.86 -10.53 15.72
C MET A 73 7.83 -9.42 15.62
N ALA A 74 6.57 -9.75 15.36
CA ALA A 74 5.49 -8.76 15.33
C ALA A 74 5.31 -8.05 16.67
N GLN A 75 5.41 -8.77 17.80
CA GLN A 75 5.19 -8.20 19.12
C GLN A 75 6.33 -7.29 19.62
N TYR A 76 7.58 -7.69 19.35
CA TYR A 76 8.76 -7.05 19.96
C TYR A 76 9.63 -6.28 18.96
N PHE A 77 9.49 -6.54 17.67
CA PHE A 77 10.26 -5.91 16.59
C PHE A 77 9.36 -5.59 15.38
N PRO A 78 8.24 -4.87 15.57
CA PRO A 78 7.20 -4.72 14.54
C PRO A 78 7.73 -4.08 13.25
N ASP A 79 8.64 -3.10 13.33
CA ASP A 79 9.25 -2.47 12.14
C ASP A 79 10.15 -3.42 11.36
N THR A 80 10.85 -4.33 12.05
CA THR A 80 11.65 -5.39 11.40
C THR A 80 10.73 -6.44 10.78
N PHE A 81 9.67 -6.83 11.47
CA PHE A 81 8.63 -7.70 10.93
C PHE A 81 8.00 -7.12 9.66
N ALA A 82 7.66 -5.83 9.67
CA ALA A 82 7.10 -5.12 8.53
C ALA A 82 8.02 -5.13 7.32
N TRP A 83 9.30 -4.83 7.52
CA TRP A 83 10.30 -4.90 6.45
C TRP A 83 10.52 -6.35 5.96
N ASP A 84 10.57 -7.33 6.86
CA ASP A 84 10.68 -8.73 6.44
C ASP A 84 9.46 -9.19 5.62
N ALA A 85 8.27 -8.71 5.96
CA ALA A 85 7.06 -8.94 5.17
C ALA A 85 7.17 -8.26 3.80
N PHE A 86 7.56 -6.98 3.74
CA PHE A 86 7.75 -6.25 2.49
C PHE A 86 8.77 -6.94 1.57
N MET A 87 9.89 -7.40 2.12
CA MET A 87 10.92 -8.15 1.40
C MET A 87 10.39 -9.47 0.83
N LEU A 88 9.65 -10.24 1.63
CA LEU A 88 9.06 -11.50 1.19
C LEU A 88 8.03 -11.27 0.08
N LEU A 89 7.08 -10.36 0.30
CA LEU A 89 5.99 -10.06 -0.64
C LEU A 89 6.52 -9.59 -2.00
N ASN A 90 7.60 -8.82 -2.01
CA ASN A 90 8.23 -8.29 -3.21
C ASN A 90 9.38 -9.17 -3.73
N TRP A 91 9.54 -10.39 -3.21
CA TRP A 91 10.50 -11.34 -3.77
C TRP A 91 9.97 -11.89 -5.11
N PRO A 92 10.84 -12.13 -6.11
CA PRO A 92 10.47 -12.82 -7.34
C PRO A 92 9.70 -14.11 -7.09
N SER A 93 8.62 -14.34 -7.83
CA SER A 93 7.87 -15.59 -7.76
C SER A 93 8.29 -16.58 -8.86
N GLN A 94 7.78 -17.81 -8.78
CA GLN A 94 7.96 -18.82 -9.83
C GLN A 94 7.23 -18.45 -11.15
N GLY A 95 6.39 -17.40 -11.15
CA GLY A 95 5.62 -16.93 -12.30
C GLY A 95 4.44 -16.06 -11.89
N LYS A 96 3.82 -15.38 -12.86
CA LYS A 96 2.78 -14.36 -12.61
C LYS A 96 1.54 -14.84 -11.83
N ASP A 97 1.24 -16.13 -11.88
CA ASP A 97 0.11 -16.74 -11.17
C ASP A 97 0.55 -17.56 -9.93
N SER A 98 1.82 -17.43 -9.50
CA SER A 98 2.38 -18.17 -8.37
C SER A 98 2.76 -17.24 -7.23
N SER A 99 2.29 -17.57 -6.02
CA SER A 99 2.74 -16.92 -4.78
C SER A 99 3.92 -17.66 -4.13
N THR A 100 4.60 -18.55 -4.87
CA THR A 100 5.78 -19.28 -4.39
C THR A 100 7.05 -18.49 -4.73
N PRO A 101 7.91 -18.17 -3.74
CA PRO A 101 9.18 -17.51 -4.00
C PRO A 101 10.08 -18.31 -4.94
N ASN A 102 10.75 -17.61 -5.85
CA ASN A 102 11.82 -18.17 -6.66
C ASN A 102 13.17 -17.97 -5.94
N THR A 103 13.69 -19.06 -5.36
CA THR A 103 14.95 -19.04 -4.61
C THR A 103 16.20 -18.93 -5.48
N SER A 104 16.04 -18.96 -6.80
CA SER A 104 17.14 -18.79 -7.78
C SER A 104 17.24 -17.36 -8.30
N GLU A 105 16.30 -16.49 -7.95
CA GLU A 105 16.25 -15.09 -8.37
C GLU A 105 16.58 -14.13 -7.22
N CYS A 106 16.90 -12.88 -7.54
CA CYS A 106 17.17 -11.82 -6.56
C CYS A 106 16.04 -10.78 -6.58
N ILE A 107 15.73 -10.21 -5.42
CA ILE A 107 14.82 -9.06 -5.33
C ILE A 107 15.26 -7.92 -6.26
N GLY A 108 14.27 -7.26 -6.89
CA GLY A 108 14.51 -6.20 -7.87
C GLY A 108 14.68 -6.68 -9.31
N ASN A 109 14.73 -7.99 -9.57
CA ASN A 109 14.65 -8.51 -10.94
C ASN A 109 13.28 -8.19 -11.55
N ALA A 110 13.23 -7.96 -12.87
CA ALA A 110 12.01 -7.61 -13.61
C ALA A 110 11.13 -8.84 -13.88
N THR A 111 10.74 -9.51 -12.81
CA THR A 111 9.89 -10.70 -12.78
C THR A 111 8.70 -10.44 -11.87
N PRO A 112 7.59 -11.18 -12.05
CA PRO A 112 6.48 -11.10 -11.12
C PRO A 112 6.93 -11.39 -9.68
N VAL A 113 6.29 -10.77 -8.70
CA VAL A 113 6.60 -10.97 -7.27
C VAL A 113 5.47 -11.69 -6.55
N ILE A 114 5.75 -12.19 -5.34
CA ILE A 114 4.84 -13.08 -4.59
C ILE A 114 3.43 -12.50 -4.44
N TRP A 115 3.32 -11.22 -4.06
CA TRP A 115 2.02 -10.61 -3.79
C TRP A 115 1.19 -10.41 -5.05
N GLU A 116 1.82 -10.28 -6.23
CA GLU A 116 1.08 -10.03 -7.47
C GLU A 116 0.21 -11.21 -7.90
N ALA A 117 0.47 -12.42 -7.37
CA ALA A 117 -0.36 -13.61 -7.54
C ALA A 117 -1.48 -13.76 -6.49
N TRP A 118 -1.60 -12.81 -5.54
CA TRP A 118 -2.69 -12.81 -4.58
C TRP A 118 -4.03 -12.50 -5.25
N LYS A 119 -5.13 -12.93 -4.62
CA LYS A 119 -6.47 -12.65 -5.13
C LYS A 119 -6.81 -11.19 -4.89
N GLU A 120 -7.11 -10.47 -5.96
CA GLU A 120 -7.59 -9.10 -5.85
C GLU A 120 -9.02 -9.07 -5.31
N SER A 121 -9.39 -7.97 -4.64
CA SER A 121 -10.79 -7.74 -4.23
C SER A 121 -11.80 -7.87 -5.40
N SER A 122 -11.38 -7.54 -6.63
CA SER A 122 -12.18 -7.67 -7.85
C SER A 122 -12.45 -9.13 -8.27
N GLU A 123 -11.61 -10.07 -7.82
CA GLU A 123 -11.77 -11.51 -8.05
C GLU A 123 -12.61 -12.19 -6.96
N VAL A 124 -12.79 -11.52 -5.81
CA VAL A 124 -13.44 -12.07 -4.61
C VAL A 124 -14.85 -11.54 -4.45
N TYR A 125 -15.03 -10.21 -4.52
CA TYR A 125 -16.32 -9.54 -4.29
C TYR A 125 -17.04 -9.28 -5.61
N LEU A 126 -17.50 -10.37 -6.23
CA LEU A 126 -18.09 -10.33 -7.55
C LEU A 126 -19.46 -9.64 -7.60
N ASP A 127 -19.81 -9.15 -8.79
CA ASP A 127 -21.13 -8.60 -9.06
C ASP A 127 -22.25 -9.57 -8.69
N ASN A 128 -23.35 -9.01 -8.16
CA ASN A 128 -24.48 -9.76 -7.64
C ASN A 128 -24.11 -10.80 -6.57
N GLY A 129 -23.00 -10.61 -5.84
CA GLY A 129 -22.62 -11.48 -4.72
C GLY A 129 -22.27 -12.91 -5.13
N LYS A 130 -21.90 -13.11 -6.41
CA LYS A 130 -21.56 -14.43 -6.95
C LYS A 130 -20.36 -15.05 -6.20
N LYS A 131 -20.36 -16.38 -6.14
CA LYS A 131 -19.24 -17.15 -5.61
C LYS A 131 -17.98 -16.93 -6.47
N PRO A 132 -16.84 -16.53 -5.87
CA PRO A 132 -15.60 -16.36 -6.60
C PRO A 132 -14.99 -17.70 -7.04
N GLN A 133 -14.00 -17.63 -7.94
CA GLN A 133 -13.22 -18.80 -8.33
C GLN A 133 -12.26 -19.20 -7.20
N GLY A 134 -11.96 -20.49 -7.07
CA GLY A 134 -11.07 -21.00 -6.02
C GLY A 134 -9.63 -20.49 -6.12
N TRP A 135 -8.85 -20.65 -5.06
CA TRP A 135 -7.42 -20.28 -5.05
C TRP A 135 -6.65 -21.04 -6.13
N GLY A 136 -5.63 -20.40 -6.71
CA GLY A 136 -4.80 -21.00 -7.76
C GLY A 136 -5.44 -20.98 -9.15
N THR A 137 -6.66 -20.46 -9.29
CA THR A 137 -7.21 -20.11 -10.60
C THR A 137 -6.49 -18.88 -11.15
N PRO A 138 -6.03 -18.90 -12.43
CA PRO A 138 -5.37 -17.76 -13.04
C PRO A 138 -6.24 -16.50 -13.00
N ARG A 139 -5.62 -15.33 -12.86
CA ARG A 139 -6.34 -14.06 -12.87
C ARG A 139 -7.07 -13.89 -14.20
N GLN A 140 -8.36 -13.54 -14.13
CA GLN A 140 -9.18 -13.32 -15.31
C GLN A 140 -9.03 -11.87 -15.80
N VAL A 141 -8.07 -11.65 -16.70
CA VAL A 141 -7.89 -10.35 -17.36
C VAL A 141 -8.85 -10.26 -18.55
N PRO A 142 -9.64 -9.17 -18.70
CA PRO A 142 -10.55 -9.03 -19.84
C PRO A 142 -9.83 -9.15 -21.18
N ALA A 143 -10.43 -9.83 -22.16
CA ALA A 143 -9.83 -10.03 -23.49
C ALA A 143 -9.51 -8.69 -24.19
N GLU A 144 -10.36 -7.66 -24.01
CA GLU A 144 -10.12 -6.30 -24.50
C GLU A 144 -8.84 -5.69 -23.91
N VAL A 145 -8.55 -5.97 -22.63
CA VAL A 145 -7.35 -5.49 -21.96
C VAL A 145 -6.12 -6.15 -22.56
N LEU A 146 -6.16 -7.47 -22.77
CA LEU A 146 -5.05 -8.22 -23.37
C LEU A 146 -4.78 -7.79 -24.82
N ALA A 147 -5.83 -7.56 -25.62
CA ALA A 147 -5.69 -7.07 -26.99
C ALA A 147 -5.05 -5.68 -27.02
N LYS A 148 -5.53 -4.73 -26.21
CA LYS A 148 -4.92 -3.39 -26.09
C LYS A 148 -3.47 -3.47 -25.60
N ALA A 149 -3.19 -4.30 -24.60
CA ALA A 149 -1.84 -4.51 -24.09
C ALA A 149 -0.89 -5.03 -25.17
N GLN A 150 -1.36 -5.94 -26.03
CA GLN A 150 -0.61 -6.44 -27.17
C GLN A 150 -0.31 -5.33 -28.19
N ASP A 151 -1.31 -4.53 -28.55
CA ASP A 151 -1.15 -3.39 -29.48
C ASP A 151 -0.16 -2.34 -28.95
N MET A 152 -0.07 -2.20 -27.62
CA MET A 152 0.84 -1.30 -26.92
C MET A 152 2.24 -1.89 -26.70
N GLY A 153 2.47 -3.16 -27.06
CA GLY A 153 3.75 -3.84 -26.82
C GLY A 153 4.04 -4.17 -25.36
N LEU A 154 3.02 -4.24 -24.50
CA LEU A 154 3.18 -4.63 -23.11
C LEU A 154 3.47 -6.13 -22.98
N ARG A 155 4.25 -6.49 -21.96
CA ARG A 155 4.62 -7.88 -21.66
C ARG A 155 3.43 -8.66 -21.10
N LEU A 156 2.84 -9.55 -21.90
CA LEU A 156 1.66 -10.35 -21.52
C LEU A 156 1.96 -11.48 -20.51
N ASP A 157 3.23 -11.78 -20.30
CA ASP A 157 3.72 -12.73 -19.31
C ASP A 157 3.93 -12.10 -17.91
N GLN A 158 3.61 -10.82 -17.76
CA GLN A 158 3.55 -10.13 -16.46
C GLN A 158 2.09 -10.10 -15.93
N PRO A 159 1.90 -9.92 -14.61
CA PRO A 159 0.58 -9.69 -14.03
C PRO A 159 -0.06 -8.41 -14.58
N PHE A 160 -1.39 -8.39 -14.63
CA PHE A 160 -2.19 -7.20 -14.94
C PHE A 160 -3.06 -6.87 -13.73
N HIS A 161 -2.84 -5.71 -13.14
CA HIS A 161 -3.53 -5.28 -11.93
C HIS A 161 -4.79 -4.47 -12.25
N ASN A 162 -5.93 -4.84 -11.65
CA ASN A 162 -7.14 -4.03 -11.74
C ASN A 162 -7.14 -2.93 -10.66
N ILE A 163 -6.61 -1.77 -11.03
CA ILE A 163 -6.49 -0.60 -10.13
C ILE A 163 -7.70 0.33 -10.25
N GLY A 164 -8.90 -0.25 -10.21
CA GLY A 164 -10.17 0.46 -10.42
C GLY A 164 -10.56 1.42 -9.29
N LEU A 165 -10.04 1.22 -8.08
CA LEU A 165 -10.40 2.03 -6.91
C LEU A 165 -9.69 3.39 -6.94
N ILE A 166 -10.41 4.48 -6.65
CA ILE A 166 -9.84 5.85 -6.61
C ILE A 166 -10.25 6.64 -5.37
N GLN A 167 -11.19 6.11 -4.58
CA GLN A 167 -11.72 6.80 -3.40
C GLN A 167 -10.94 6.37 -2.16
N GLN A 168 -10.52 7.35 -1.37
CA GLN A 168 -10.00 7.14 -0.03
C GLN A 168 -11.15 6.92 0.96
N VAL A 169 -10.83 6.56 2.21
CA VAL A 169 -11.82 6.42 3.29
C VAL A 169 -12.58 7.73 3.53
N SER A 170 -11.96 8.88 3.25
CA SER A 170 -12.61 10.19 3.28
C SER A 170 -13.70 10.41 2.23
N GLY A 171 -13.85 9.48 1.28
CA GLY A 171 -14.72 9.65 0.12
C GLY A 171 -14.14 10.57 -0.96
N LEU A 172 -12.97 11.17 -0.71
CA LEU A 172 -12.28 12.05 -1.64
C LEU A 172 -11.39 11.26 -2.58
N VAL A 173 -11.20 11.82 -3.78
CA VAL A 173 -10.26 11.31 -4.78
C VAL A 173 -8.99 12.12 -4.68
N PHE A 174 -7.89 11.46 -4.31
CA PHE A 174 -6.57 12.08 -4.35
C PHE A 174 -6.00 12.03 -5.77
N LYS A 175 -5.34 13.11 -6.17
CA LYS A 175 -4.85 13.30 -7.53
C LYS A 175 -3.38 13.64 -7.51
N SER A 176 -2.69 13.16 -8.53
CA SER A 176 -1.30 13.50 -8.79
C SER A 176 -1.16 14.95 -9.26
N SER A 177 0.05 15.48 -9.23
CA SER A 177 0.36 16.88 -9.57
C SER A 177 1.61 17.03 -10.45
N GLU A 178 2.12 15.92 -10.98
CA GLU A 178 3.26 15.85 -11.88
C GLU A 178 2.97 16.38 -13.28
N ASP A 179 1.70 16.40 -13.67
CA ASP A 179 1.22 17.05 -14.88
C ASP A 179 -0.05 17.88 -14.62
N ASN A 180 -0.35 18.82 -15.52
CA ASN A 180 -1.57 19.64 -15.46
C ASN A 180 -2.85 18.81 -15.71
N GLN A 181 -2.78 17.46 -15.80
CA GLN A 181 -3.93 16.59 -16.03
C GLN A 181 -4.53 16.06 -14.72
N SER A 182 -3.78 16.11 -13.60
CA SER A 182 -4.22 15.73 -12.25
C SER A 182 -4.94 14.38 -12.21
N LYS A 183 -4.22 13.31 -12.56
CA LYS A 183 -4.81 11.96 -12.64
C LYS A 183 -5.06 11.41 -11.24
N PRO A 184 -6.16 10.65 -11.02
CA PRO A 184 -6.39 9.99 -9.75
C PRO A 184 -5.25 9.04 -9.38
N ILE A 185 -4.80 9.09 -8.11
CA ILE A 185 -4.09 7.96 -7.52
C ILE A 185 -5.07 6.80 -7.40
N ARG A 186 -4.61 5.62 -7.81
CA ARG A 186 -5.43 4.42 -7.90
C ARG A 186 -5.03 3.42 -6.84
N TYR A 187 -5.97 2.60 -6.42
CA TYR A 187 -5.76 1.62 -5.36
C TYR A 187 -6.15 0.22 -5.80
N GLU A 188 -5.47 -0.75 -5.21
CA GLU A 188 -5.77 -2.17 -5.32
C GLU A 188 -5.70 -2.79 -3.92
N LEU A 189 -6.55 -3.79 -3.69
CA LEU A 189 -6.56 -4.61 -2.49
C LEU A 189 -6.31 -6.05 -2.91
N GLY A 190 -5.37 -6.70 -2.26
CA GLY A 190 -4.99 -8.10 -2.52
C GLY A 190 -4.91 -8.89 -1.23
N MET A 191 -5.30 -10.17 -1.29
CA MET A 191 -5.33 -11.04 -0.11
C MET A 191 -4.64 -12.37 -0.35
N ASN A 192 -3.90 -12.83 0.65
CA ASN A 192 -3.16 -14.08 0.54
C ASN A 192 -4.08 -15.31 0.60
N LYS A 193 -3.49 -16.49 0.44
CA LYS A 193 -4.22 -17.76 0.41
C LYS A 193 -5.05 -18.02 1.66
N SER A 194 -4.48 -17.72 2.84
CA SER A 194 -5.16 -17.98 4.12
C SER A 194 -6.39 -17.09 4.29
N THR A 195 -6.24 -15.78 4.00
CA THR A 195 -7.35 -14.82 3.98
C THR A 195 -8.43 -15.24 2.99
N PHE A 196 -8.05 -15.52 1.74
CA PHE A 196 -8.98 -15.89 0.69
C PHE A 196 -9.75 -17.17 1.05
N ASN A 197 -9.05 -18.23 1.48
CA ASN A 197 -9.68 -19.50 1.79
C ASN A 197 -10.70 -19.35 2.92
N TYR A 198 -10.38 -18.58 3.96
CA TYR A 198 -11.33 -18.31 5.04
C TYR A 198 -12.60 -17.61 4.52
N ILE A 199 -12.43 -16.56 3.69
CA ILE A 199 -13.56 -15.85 3.08
C ILE A 199 -14.40 -16.76 2.18
N PHE A 200 -13.73 -17.61 1.40
CA PHE A 200 -14.36 -18.55 0.48
C PHE A 200 -15.17 -19.62 1.23
N ASP A 201 -14.55 -20.27 2.22
CA ASP A 201 -15.11 -21.38 2.97
C ASP A 201 -16.26 -20.93 3.89
N GLN A 202 -16.13 -19.74 4.50
CA GLN A 202 -17.16 -19.15 5.35
C GLN A 202 -18.22 -18.35 4.57
N SER A 203 -18.15 -18.36 3.22
CA SER A 203 -19.05 -17.62 2.34
C SER A 203 -19.08 -16.09 2.59
N LEU A 204 -18.03 -15.51 3.14
CA LEU A 204 -17.94 -14.08 3.48
C LEU A 204 -17.74 -13.17 2.24
N TYR A 205 -17.58 -13.74 1.05
CA TYR A 205 -17.44 -13.01 -0.22
C TYR A 205 -18.70 -12.25 -0.64
N ASN A 206 -19.86 -12.52 -0.04
CA ASN A 206 -21.10 -11.80 -0.29
C ASN A 206 -21.79 -11.37 1.02
N LYS A 207 -22.72 -10.41 0.91
CA LYS A 207 -23.43 -9.89 2.09
C LYS A 207 -24.28 -10.94 2.80
N ASN A 208 -24.86 -11.88 2.06
CA ASN A 208 -25.73 -12.93 2.62
C ASN A 208 -24.96 -13.86 3.57
N GLY A 209 -23.73 -14.24 3.21
CA GLY A 209 -22.85 -15.03 4.06
C GLY A 209 -22.34 -14.24 5.26
N GLN A 210 -22.00 -12.97 5.09
CA GLN A 210 -21.63 -12.09 6.22
C GLN A 210 -22.79 -11.91 7.22
N GLU A 211 -24.04 -11.77 6.75
CA GLU A 211 -25.24 -11.75 7.61
C GLU A 211 -25.40 -13.05 8.40
N THR A 212 -25.18 -14.19 7.73
CA THR A 212 -25.26 -15.51 8.37
C THR A 212 -24.20 -15.66 9.45
N ALA A 213 -22.96 -15.27 9.14
CA ALA A 213 -21.86 -15.25 10.11
C ALA A 213 -22.15 -14.31 11.29
N ALA A 214 -22.71 -13.11 11.03
CA ALA A 214 -23.05 -12.16 12.07
C ALA A 214 -24.14 -12.69 13.03
N LYS A 215 -25.17 -13.34 12.49
CA LYS A 215 -26.24 -13.98 13.27
C LYS A 215 -25.74 -15.15 14.12
N ASN A 216 -24.79 -15.93 13.60
CA ASN A 216 -24.24 -17.10 14.27
C ASN A 216 -23.09 -16.78 15.24
N CYS A 217 -22.57 -15.55 15.22
CA CYS A 217 -21.47 -15.15 16.08
C CYS A 217 -21.87 -15.20 17.56
N ASN A 218 -21.16 -16.06 18.29
CA ASN A 218 -21.20 -16.12 19.73
C ASN A 218 -19.77 -15.95 20.27
N PRO A 219 -19.45 -14.82 20.91
CA PRO A 219 -18.11 -14.57 21.47
C PRO A 219 -17.71 -15.61 22.53
N ALA A 220 -18.65 -16.12 23.33
CA ALA A 220 -18.37 -17.11 24.35
C ALA A 220 -17.90 -18.45 23.77
N SER A 221 -18.40 -18.82 22.59
CA SER A 221 -17.97 -20.02 21.86
C SER A 221 -16.93 -19.75 20.78
N LYS A 222 -16.43 -18.51 20.65
CA LYS A 222 -15.46 -18.06 19.64
C LYS A 222 -15.86 -18.39 18.19
N ASN A 223 -17.17 -18.44 17.89
CA ASN A 223 -17.70 -18.72 16.55
C ASN A 223 -17.92 -17.45 15.71
N CYS A 224 -17.24 -16.36 16.05
CA CYS A 224 -17.31 -15.11 15.29
C CYS A 224 -16.25 -15.13 14.17
N ILE A 225 -16.33 -14.14 13.28
CA ILE A 225 -15.35 -13.98 12.19
C ILE A 225 -13.97 -13.81 12.83
N GLN A 226 -13.07 -14.75 12.54
CA GLN A 226 -11.72 -14.80 13.08
C GLN A 226 -10.81 -15.49 12.09
N PHE A 227 -9.83 -14.75 11.58
CA PHE A 227 -8.88 -15.26 10.61
C PHE A 227 -7.71 -15.99 11.28
N ASN A 228 -7.06 -16.88 10.50
CA ASN A 228 -5.86 -17.59 10.94
C ASN A 228 -4.67 -16.64 11.04
N TRP A 229 -3.67 -17.01 11.86
CA TRP A 229 -2.49 -16.17 12.13
C TRP A 229 -1.68 -15.79 10.89
N ASP A 230 -1.71 -16.63 9.86
CA ASP A 230 -0.99 -16.47 8.59
C ASP A 230 -1.80 -15.68 7.55
N ALA A 231 -2.99 -15.17 7.92
CA ALA A 231 -3.82 -14.35 7.06
C ALA A 231 -3.21 -12.95 6.90
N MET A 232 -3.17 -12.46 5.66
CA MET A 232 -2.66 -11.14 5.29
C MET A 232 -3.52 -10.48 4.21
N GLU A 233 -3.62 -9.15 4.26
CA GLU A 233 -4.20 -8.30 3.22
C GLU A 233 -3.23 -7.14 2.95
N ILE A 234 -3.16 -6.73 1.69
CA ILE A 234 -2.41 -5.54 1.27
C ILE A 234 -3.34 -4.54 0.61
N LYS A 235 -2.95 -3.27 0.70
CA LYS A 235 -3.52 -2.19 -0.12
C LYS A 235 -2.39 -1.43 -0.78
N THR A 236 -2.37 -1.35 -2.10
CA THR A 236 -1.35 -0.63 -2.85
C THR A 236 -1.93 0.65 -3.44
N SER A 237 -1.12 1.70 -3.57
CA SER A 237 -1.46 2.93 -4.29
C SER A 237 -0.59 3.10 -5.54
N TRP A 238 -1.16 3.69 -6.58
CA TRP A 238 -0.59 3.67 -7.92
C TRP A 238 -0.73 5.01 -8.64
N LEU A 239 0.37 5.49 -9.21
CA LEU A 239 0.42 6.61 -10.13
C LEU A 239 0.41 6.10 -11.58
N TRP A 240 -0.52 6.62 -12.40
CA TRP A 240 -0.70 6.16 -13.77
C TRP A 240 0.37 6.73 -14.72
N LEU A 241 1.09 5.88 -15.44
CA LEU A 241 2.23 6.31 -16.27
C LEU A 241 1.84 6.60 -17.73
N ASN A 242 0.78 5.98 -18.23
CA ASN A 242 0.42 6.15 -19.65
C ASN A 242 -0.08 7.57 -19.94
N GLY A 243 0.54 8.19 -20.96
CA GLY A 243 0.33 9.59 -21.32
C GLY A 243 0.96 10.60 -20.36
N ASN A 244 1.76 10.14 -19.39
CA ASN A 244 2.48 11.01 -18.46
C ASN A 244 3.84 11.42 -19.06
N PRO A 245 4.13 12.73 -19.21
CA PRO A 245 5.39 13.21 -19.80
C PRO A 245 6.63 12.86 -18.96
N ARG A 246 6.47 12.59 -17.66
CA ARG A 246 7.55 12.18 -16.74
C ARG A 246 7.61 10.67 -16.53
N SER A 247 6.90 9.88 -17.34
CA SER A 247 6.80 8.41 -17.18
C SER A 247 8.15 7.70 -17.12
N ALA A 248 9.13 8.06 -17.94
CA ALA A 248 10.46 7.44 -17.92
C ALA A 248 11.23 7.74 -16.63
N GLU A 249 11.12 8.97 -16.12
CA GLU A 249 11.73 9.39 -14.86
C GLU A 249 11.13 8.63 -13.68
N ILE A 250 9.79 8.57 -13.63
CA ILE A 250 9.03 7.87 -12.60
C ILE A 250 9.32 6.36 -12.67
N ALA A 251 9.30 5.77 -13.87
CA ALA A 251 9.59 4.35 -14.04
C ALA A 251 11.00 3.96 -13.55
N ASN A 252 11.96 4.87 -13.49
CA ASN A 252 13.29 4.59 -12.92
C ASN A 252 13.31 4.58 -11.39
N ARG A 253 12.38 5.29 -10.74
CA ARG A 253 12.35 5.46 -9.28
C ARG A 253 11.33 4.54 -8.58
N TYR A 254 10.33 4.06 -9.30
CA TYR A 254 9.21 3.29 -8.75
C TYR A 254 9.15 1.87 -9.29
N VAL A 255 8.68 0.94 -8.46
CA VAL A 255 8.26 -0.38 -8.93
C VAL A 255 7.04 -0.18 -9.84
N THR A 256 7.08 -0.80 -11.02
CA THR A 256 6.08 -0.61 -12.07
C THR A 256 5.44 -1.93 -12.45
N ALA A 257 4.14 -1.93 -12.68
CA ALA A 257 3.39 -3.10 -13.12
C ALA A 257 2.47 -2.75 -14.31
N ASN A 258 2.08 -3.76 -15.08
CA ASN A 258 0.99 -3.57 -16.04
C ASN A 258 -0.32 -3.45 -15.27
N ALA A 259 -1.16 -2.53 -15.69
CA ALA A 259 -2.38 -2.20 -14.99
C ALA A 259 -3.50 -1.83 -15.96
N TYR A 260 -4.72 -1.97 -15.49
CA TYR A 260 -5.91 -1.55 -16.20
C TYR A 260 -6.97 -1.06 -15.22
N TYR A 261 -7.92 -0.30 -15.74
CA TYR A 261 -9.15 0.04 -15.02
C TYR A 261 -10.30 0.23 -15.99
N GLN A 262 -11.52 -0.04 -15.53
CA GLN A 262 -12.71 0.19 -16.33
C GLN A 262 -13.04 1.69 -16.36
N LYS A 263 -13.25 2.23 -17.56
CA LYS A 263 -13.79 3.58 -17.74
C LYS A 263 -15.30 3.50 -17.63
N THR A 264 -15.91 4.50 -17.01
CA THR A 264 -17.36 4.61 -16.93
C THR A 264 -17.81 5.98 -17.39
N ASP A 265 -19.04 6.07 -17.89
CA ASP A 265 -19.72 7.34 -18.09
C ASP A 265 -20.14 7.96 -16.73
N ASN A 266 -20.77 9.14 -16.80
CA ASN A 266 -21.27 9.84 -15.61
C ASN A 266 -22.40 9.08 -14.87
N SER A 267 -23.01 8.08 -15.50
CA SER A 267 -24.03 7.21 -14.93
C SER A 267 -23.46 5.90 -14.37
N GLY A 268 -22.14 5.68 -14.50
CA GLY A 268 -21.46 4.47 -14.06
C GLY A 268 -21.52 3.33 -15.07
N ASN A 269 -22.01 3.55 -16.29
CA ASN A 269 -22.03 2.51 -17.32
C ASN A 269 -20.62 2.33 -17.91
N PRO A 270 -20.20 1.09 -18.19
CA PRO A 270 -18.86 0.81 -18.70
C PRO A 270 -18.67 1.33 -20.13
N LEU A 271 -17.54 2.03 -20.37
CA LEU A 271 -17.11 2.56 -21.67
C LEU A 271 -15.91 1.79 -22.25
N GLY A 272 -15.57 0.64 -21.67
CA GLY A 272 -14.38 -0.15 -21.98
C GLY A 272 -13.24 0.10 -20.98
N TYR A 273 -12.03 -0.34 -21.33
CA TYR A 273 -10.88 -0.29 -20.42
C TYR A 273 -9.82 0.74 -20.83
N GLU A 274 -9.19 1.34 -19.83
CA GLU A 274 -7.87 1.97 -19.97
C GLU A 274 -6.80 0.95 -19.58
N VAL A 275 -5.72 0.87 -20.36
CA VAL A 275 -4.65 -0.13 -20.20
C VAL A 275 -3.31 0.58 -20.28
N GLY A 276 -2.34 0.16 -19.48
CA GLY A 276 -1.04 0.82 -19.41
C GLY A 276 -0.14 0.27 -18.32
N GLN A 277 0.83 1.07 -17.91
CA GLN A 277 1.64 0.84 -16.73
C GLN A 277 1.30 1.82 -15.62
N ALA A 278 1.53 1.38 -14.39
CA ALA A 278 1.41 2.21 -13.20
C ALA A 278 2.63 2.01 -12.29
N ALA A 279 2.94 3.04 -11.50
CA ALA A 279 4.03 3.07 -10.53
C ALA A 279 3.47 2.97 -9.10
N MET A 280 3.95 2.01 -8.30
CA MET A 280 3.46 1.81 -6.93
C MET A 280 3.96 2.91 -6.01
N THR A 281 3.11 3.81 -5.54
CA THR A 281 3.49 4.92 -4.66
C THR A 281 3.51 4.53 -3.18
N GLY A 282 2.82 3.46 -2.81
CA GLY A 282 2.74 3.00 -1.42
C GLY A 282 2.10 1.63 -1.28
N MET A 283 2.29 1.02 -0.11
CA MET A 283 1.75 -0.28 0.25
C MET A 283 1.44 -0.34 1.75
N HIS A 284 0.18 -0.64 2.07
CA HIS A 284 -0.19 -1.18 3.38
C HIS A 284 -0.07 -2.69 3.39
N ILE A 285 0.45 -3.20 4.50
CA ILE A 285 0.45 -4.61 4.83
C ILE A 285 -0.27 -4.76 6.16
N THR A 286 -1.32 -5.56 6.18
CA THR A 286 -1.97 -5.98 7.41
C THR A 286 -1.90 -7.49 7.57
N SER A 287 -1.57 -7.94 8.79
CA SER A 287 -1.26 -9.34 9.09
C SER A 287 -1.88 -9.77 10.41
N LYS A 288 -2.44 -10.98 10.44
CA LYS A 288 -3.02 -11.58 11.64
C LYS A 288 -1.98 -12.26 12.55
N ALA A 289 -0.70 -11.89 12.41
CA ALA A 289 0.41 -12.38 13.25
C ALA A 289 0.17 -12.18 14.76
N LEU A 290 -0.62 -11.17 15.14
CA LEU A 290 -1.04 -10.87 16.51
C LEU A 290 -2.56 -10.92 16.65
N PRO A 291 -3.12 -11.11 17.86
CA PRO A 291 -4.55 -10.99 18.12
C PRO A 291 -5.13 -9.66 17.66
N ASP A 292 -4.44 -8.56 17.95
CA ASP A 292 -4.82 -7.20 17.51
C ASP A 292 -4.24 -6.85 16.13
N TRP A 293 -3.76 -7.85 15.40
CA TRP A 293 -3.09 -7.74 14.10
C TRP A 293 -1.90 -6.78 14.07
N VAL A 294 -1.20 -6.76 12.94
CA VAL A 294 -0.13 -5.81 12.64
C VAL A 294 -0.58 -4.99 11.46
N TRP A 295 -0.33 -3.69 11.54
CA TRP A 295 -0.40 -2.76 10.41
C TRP A 295 0.99 -2.22 10.11
N ALA A 296 1.35 -2.17 8.84
CA ALA A 296 2.57 -1.53 8.37
C ALA A 296 2.26 -0.70 7.12
N THR A 297 2.92 0.45 7.01
CA THR A 297 2.74 1.36 5.88
C THR A 297 4.06 1.74 5.24
N PHE A 298 4.14 1.55 3.92
CA PHE A 298 5.30 1.88 3.10
C PHE A 298 4.95 2.94 2.07
N GLU A 299 5.90 3.82 1.80
CA GLU A 299 5.82 4.82 0.75
C GLU A 299 7.09 4.90 -0.08
N ASN A 300 6.97 5.39 -1.30
CA ASN A 300 8.14 5.78 -2.09
C ASN A 300 8.62 7.17 -1.66
N VAL A 301 9.92 7.30 -1.38
CA VAL A 301 10.54 8.55 -0.89
C VAL A 301 10.40 9.73 -1.86
N TYR A 302 10.10 9.45 -3.13
CA TYR A 302 9.93 10.46 -4.17
C TYR A 302 8.47 10.92 -4.36
N ASN A 303 7.51 10.45 -3.55
CA ASN A 303 6.09 10.77 -3.72
C ASN A 303 5.82 12.28 -3.79
N ALA A 304 6.53 13.06 -2.97
CA ALA A 304 6.40 14.52 -2.88
C ALA A 304 6.79 15.27 -4.18
N GLU A 305 7.51 14.62 -5.11
CA GLU A 305 7.88 15.23 -6.39
C GLU A 305 6.79 15.10 -7.47
N TYR A 306 5.80 14.22 -7.25
CA TYR A 306 4.78 13.87 -8.24
C TYR A 306 3.35 14.01 -7.73
N THR A 307 3.19 14.20 -6.42
CA THR A 307 1.88 14.38 -5.78
C THR A 307 1.94 15.53 -4.78
N PRO A 308 0.80 16.19 -4.50
CA PRO A 308 0.80 17.40 -3.67
C PRO A 308 0.84 17.12 -2.17
N ALA A 309 0.94 15.85 -1.76
CA ALA A 309 0.91 15.45 -0.35
C ALA A 309 2.28 14.93 0.09
N THR A 310 2.62 15.25 1.33
CA THR A 310 3.80 14.74 2.03
C THR A 310 3.36 14.08 3.32
N ILE A 311 4.21 13.23 3.88
CA ILE A 311 4.03 12.67 5.22
C ILE A 311 3.93 13.83 6.23
N GLU A 312 2.82 13.89 6.97
CA GLU A 312 2.57 14.93 7.98
C GLU A 312 3.18 14.56 9.34
N ASN A 313 3.07 13.28 9.73
CA ASN A 313 3.58 12.79 11.01
C ASN A 313 5.01 12.30 10.83
N PRO A 314 5.97 12.69 11.69
CA PRO A 314 7.34 12.21 11.58
C PRO A 314 7.42 10.69 11.60
N ILE A 315 8.26 10.11 10.74
CA ILE A 315 8.57 8.67 10.79
C ILE A 315 9.26 8.38 12.14
N PRO A 316 8.81 7.40 12.94
CA PRO A 316 9.43 7.06 14.22
C PRO A 316 10.87 6.58 14.06
N ASP A 317 11.69 6.84 15.09
CA ASP A 317 13.12 6.50 15.11
C ASP A 317 13.41 5.02 14.83
N GLN A 318 12.54 4.10 15.27
CA GLN A 318 12.73 2.67 15.05
C GLN A 318 12.47 2.29 13.58
N ALA A 319 11.42 2.85 12.96
CA ALA A 319 11.19 2.70 11.53
C ALA A 319 12.32 3.34 10.72
N GLN A 320 12.83 4.52 11.08
CA GLN A 320 13.99 5.13 10.42
C GLN A 320 15.23 4.22 10.46
N LYS A 321 15.54 3.63 11.63
CA LYS A 321 16.66 2.67 11.77
C LYS A 321 16.47 1.45 10.88
N ALA A 322 15.25 0.90 10.83
CA ALA A 322 14.92 -0.21 9.95
C ALA A 322 15.06 0.20 8.48
N ASN A 323 14.57 1.38 8.08
CA ASN A 323 14.71 1.91 6.72
C ASN A 323 16.16 1.94 6.27
N ILE A 324 17.06 2.52 7.06
CA ILE A 324 18.50 2.57 6.74
C ILE A 324 19.07 1.17 6.51
N GLN A 325 18.71 0.20 7.34
CA GLN A 325 19.19 -1.18 7.22
C GLN A 325 18.69 -1.85 5.94
N TYR A 326 17.38 -1.83 5.67
CA TYR A 326 16.79 -2.55 4.55
C TYR A 326 17.02 -1.86 3.21
N GLN A 327 17.00 -0.53 3.15
CA GLN A 327 17.37 0.21 1.94
C GLN A 327 18.82 -0.06 1.54
N LYS A 328 19.73 -0.22 2.52
CA LYS A 328 21.10 -0.66 2.25
C LYS A 328 21.16 -2.06 1.62
N LEU A 329 20.34 -3.00 2.10
CA LEU A 329 20.24 -4.35 1.52
C LEU A 329 19.65 -4.33 0.10
N LEU A 330 18.79 -3.36 -0.19
CA LEU A 330 18.06 -3.22 -1.45
C LEU A 330 18.78 -2.32 -2.47
N GLN A 331 19.99 -1.82 -2.16
CA GLN A 331 20.75 -0.93 -3.05
C GLN A 331 20.86 -1.51 -4.46
N GLY A 332 20.64 -0.65 -5.46
CA GLY A 332 20.62 -1.05 -6.87
C GLY A 332 19.27 -1.60 -7.36
N THR A 333 18.27 -1.70 -6.49
CA THR A 333 16.89 -2.02 -6.85
C THR A 333 15.99 -0.80 -6.65
N LYS A 334 14.82 -0.78 -7.31
CA LYS A 334 13.81 0.27 -7.07
C LYS A 334 13.17 0.17 -5.68
N TYR A 335 13.26 -0.98 -5.03
CA TYR A 335 12.74 -1.18 -3.68
C TYR A 335 13.52 -0.39 -2.61
N ALA A 336 14.78 -0.01 -2.89
CA ALA A 336 15.53 0.89 -2.00
C ALA A 336 14.93 2.30 -1.91
N ASN A 337 14.03 2.66 -2.84
CA ASN A 337 13.34 3.95 -2.83
C ASN A 337 12.05 3.92 -2.01
N TYR A 338 11.76 2.82 -1.32
CA TYR A 338 10.62 2.71 -0.41
C TYR A 338 11.09 2.80 1.03
N GLU A 339 10.25 3.37 1.89
CA GLU A 339 10.50 3.50 3.32
C GLU A 339 9.26 3.10 4.11
N LEU A 340 9.48 2.46 5.25
CA LEU A 340 8.45 2.22 6.26
C LEU A 340 8.15 3.56 6.94
N VAL A 341 6.90 4.00 6.83
CA VAL A 341 6.39 5.19 7.52
C VAL A 341 6.10 4.85 8.98
N GLY A 342 5.74 3.61 9.30
CA GLY A 342 5.64 3.10 10.68
C GLY A 342 4.80 1.83 10.79
N THR A 343 4.64 1.34 12.03
CA THR A 343 3.84 0.16 12.35
C THR A 343 2.87 0.38 13.50
N GLN A 344 1.73 -0.34 13.50
CA GLN A 344 0.78 -0.37 14.61
C GLN A 344 0.45 -1.81 14.99
N ILE A 345 0.48 -2.13 16.29
CA ILE A 345 0.26 -3.50 16.80
C ILE A 345 -0.70 -3.57 18.00
N ASN A 346 -1.19 -2.41 18.46
CA ASN A 346 -2.13 -2.30 19.55
C ASN A 346 -2.97 -1.02 19.41
N PHE A 347 -4.02 -0.92 20.21
CA PHE A 347 -4.96 0.21 20.21
C PHE A 347 -4.62 1.28 21.25
N THR A 348 -3.78 0.99 22.24
CA THR A 348 -3.48 1.91 23.35
C THR A 348 -2.40 2.89 22.92
N ASP A 349 -2.73 4.19 22.88
CA ASP A 349 -1.84 5.26 22.41
C ASP A 349 -1.11 4.88 21.10
N PRO A 350 -1.86 4.51 20.05
CA PRO A 350 -1.27 3.98 18.85
C PRO A 350 -0.49 5.09 18.17
N GLU A 351 0.63 4.72 17.57
CA GLU A 351 1.36 5.62 16.71
C GLU A 351 0.44 6.11 15.59
N LEU A 352 0.16 7.40 15.54
CA LEU A 352 -0.63 7.99 14.46
C LEU A 352 0.24 8.05 13.23
N LEU A 353 -0.08 7.20 12.26
CA LEU A 353 0.64 7.11 11.00
C LEU A 353 -0.35 7.00 9.86
N ALA A 354 0.08 7.48 8.72
CA ALA A 354 -0.74 7.58 7.54
C ALA A 354 0.15 7.57 6.32
N ASN A 355 -0.35 6.97 5.25
CA ASN A 355 0.26 7.09 3.97
C ASN A 355 -0.25 8.36 3.28
N SER A 356 0.65 9.25 2.87
CA SER A 356 0.36 10.52 2.21
C SER A 356 -0.50 10.35 0.94
N GLN A 357 -0.50 9.16 0.35
CA GLN A 357 -1.22 8.81 -0.88
C GLN A 357 -2.53 8.06 -0.62
N ILE A 358 -2.65 7.33 0.50
CA ILE A 358 -3.81 6.47 0.81
C ILE A 358 -4.74 7.13 1.84
N GLU A 359 -4.19 7.89 2.79
CA GLU A 359 -4.89 8.61 3.87
C GLU A 359 -4.67 10.14 3.83
N THR A 360 -4.38 10.69 2.65
CA THR A 360 -4.00 12.11 2.43
C THR A 360 -4.78 13.12 3.28
N HIS A 361 -6.10 12.96 3.41
CA HIS A 361 -6.98 13.97 4.00
C HIS A 361 -7.15 13.86 5.53
N PHE A 362 -6.52 12.88 6.17
CA PHE A 362 -6.72 12.62 7.59
C PHE A 362 -5.46 12.08 8.30
N GLN A 363 -4.27 12.37 7.76
CA GLN A 363 -3.00 11.80 8.22
C GLN A 363 -2.77 11.97 9.74
N ALA A 364 -2.94 13.19 10.25
CA ALA A 364 -2.78 13.52 11.67
C ALA A 364 -3.83 12.87 12.61
N LYS A 365 -4.82 12.15 12.07
CA LYS A 365 -5.94 11.53 12.81
C LYS A 365 -6.20 10.09 12.36
N SER A 366 -5.19 9.43 11.80
CA SER A 366 -5.27 8.04 11.33
C SER A 366 -4.71 7.07 12.37
N SER A 367 -5.58 6.25 12.94
CA SER A 367 -5.17 4.96 13.50
C SER A 367 -5.75 3.87 12.61
N CYS A 368 -4.90 3.27 11.77
CA CYS A 368 -5.33 2.29 10.79
C CYS A 368 -5.86 1.02 11.49
N ILE A 369 -5.18 0.59 12.55
CA ILE A 369 -5.62 -0.52 13.41
C ILE A 369 -7.00 -0.25 14.02
N THR A 370 -7.23 0.94 14.59
CA THR A 370 -8.53 1.32 15.18
C THR A 370 -9.62 1.41 14.11
N CYS A 371 -9.34 2.03 12.96
CA CYS A 371 -10.28 2.13 11.85
C CYS A 371 -10.66 0.75 11.30
N HIS A 372 -9.73 -0.20 11.26
CA HIS A 372 -10.03 -1.58 10.89
C HIS A 372 -10.82 -2.33 11.97
N ALA A 373 -10.57 -2.08 13.26
CA ALA A 373 -11.30 -2.74 14.34
C ALA A 373 -12.82 -2.46 14.30
N ILE A 374 -13.21 -1.27 13.84
CA ILE A 374 -14.62 -0.87 13.71
C ILE A 374 -15.27 -1.34 12.40
N ALA A 375 -14.52 -2.05 11.54
CA ALA A 375 -15.09 -2.72 10.39
C ALA A 375 -16.01 -3.83 10.88
N ALA A 376 -17.31 -3.58 10.94
CA ALA A 376 -18.25 -4.51 11.53
C ALA A 376 -19.53 -4.61 10.70
N VAL A 377 -20.16 -5.79 10.73
CA VAL A 377 -21.44 -6.09 10.08
C VAL A 377 -22.56 -6.20 11.10
N SER A 378 -23.74 -5.73 10.71
CA SER A 378 -24.91 -5.69 11.59
C SER A 378 -25.43 -7.10 11.89
N LYS A 379 -25.81 -7.32 13.15
CA LYS A 379 -26.63 -8.45 13.61
C LYS A 379 -28.13 -8.21 13.34
N GLN A 380 -28.51 -6.96 13.09
CA GLN A 380 -29.89 -6.52 12.98
C GLN A 380 -30.45 -6.69 11.57
N PRO A 381 -31.73 -7.05 11.42
CA PRO A 381 -32.36 -7.19 10.10
C PRO A 381 -32.62 -5.84 9.40
N THR A 382 -32.61 -4.75 10.16
CA THR A 382 -32.89 -3.39 9.69
C THR A 382 -31.80 -2.43 10.13
N GLY A 383 -31.59 -1.36 9.37
CA GLY A 383 -30.56 -0.36 9.63
C GLY A 383 -29.33 -0.51 8.72
N PRO A 384 -28.24 0.21 9.02
CA PRO A 384 -27.03 0.13 8.21
C PRO A 384 -26.39 -1.25 8.33
N PHE A 385 -26.04 -1.84 7.19
CA PHE A 385 -25.43 -3.18 7.17
C PHE A 385 -24.01 -3.17 7.75
N TYR A 386 -23.26 -2.08 7.55
CA TYR A 386 -21.94 -1.89 8.14
C TYR A 386 -21.98 -0.78 9.19
N LEU A 387 -21.16 -0.93 10.23
CA LEU A 387 -20.93 0.14 11.19
C LEU A 387 -20.30 1.36 10.49
N SER A 388 -20.70 2.56 10.93
CA SER A 388 -20.10 3.81 10.47
C SER A 388 -18.69 3.92 11.03
N PHE A 389 -17.74 4.27 10.16
CA PHE A 389 -16.36 4.56 10.55
C PHE A 389 -16.10 6.05 10.79
N VAL A 390 -17.11 6.88 10.50
CA VAL A 390 -17.09 8.31 10.78
C VAL A 390 -17.55 8.51 12.22
N ASP A 391 -16.70 9.18 12.99
CA ASP A 391 -17.05 9.75 14.28
C ASP A 391 -17.56 11.17 14.04
N ASN A 392 -18.78 11.45 14.50
CA ASN A 392 -19.45 12.74 14.34
C ASN A 392 -19.77 13.42 15.68
N ARG A 393 -19.25 12.89 16.80
CA ARG A 393 -19.60 13.35 18.16
C ARG A 393 -19.25 14.82 18.39
N ASP A 394 -18.19 15.30 17.74
CA ASP A 394 -17.72 16.68 17.89
C ASP A 394 -18.25 17.63 16.80
N GLY A 395 -19.25 17.21 16.01
CA GLY A 395 -19.82 18.00 14.91
C GLY A 395 -18.91 18.15 13.69
N ASN A 396 -17.70 17.60 13.73
CA ASN A 396 -16.76 17.49 12.62
C ASN A 396 -16.68 16.03 12.15
N LEU A 397 -16.37 15.83 10.86
CA LEU A 397 -16.05 14.49 10.33
C LEU A 397 -14.67 14.08 10.85
N THR A 398 -14.63 13.24 11.88
CA THR A 398 -13.42 12.64 12.42
C THR A 398 -13.45 11.12 12.25
N TYR A 399 -12.32 10.48 12.54
CA TYR A 399 -12.18 9.03 12.57
C TYR A 399 -11.73 8.61 13.96
N TYR A 400 -12.05 7.38 14.33
CA TYR A 400 -11.66 6.82 15.62
C TYR A 400 -10.15 6.60 15.66
N THR A 401 -9.51 7.11 16.70
CA THR A 401 -8.09 6.92 17.02
C THR A 401 -7.94 6.35 18.41
N GLY A 402 -7.05 5.38 18.59
CA GLY A 402 -6.80 4.78 19.89
C GLY A 402 -7.77 3.67 20.25
N GLU A 403 -8.02 3.51 21.54
CA GLU A 403 -8.96 2.54 22.07
C GLU A 403 -10.39 2.87 21.63
N LEU A 404 -11.20 1.82 21.48
CA LEU A 404 -12.61 1.98 21.19
C LEU A 404 -13.29 2.60 22.41
N THR A 405 -14.17 3.58 22.20
CA THR A 405 -14.87 4.18 23.34
C THR A 405 -15.89 3.20 23.91
N PRO A 406 -16.22 3.26 25.21
CA PRO A 406 -17.18 2.32 25.82
C PRO A 406 -18.53 2.26 25.10
N GLU A 407 -18.99 3.38 24.53
CA GLU A 407 -20.22 3.43 23.74
C GLU A 407 -20.09 2.64 22.45
N LEU A 408 -18.95 2.75 21.77
CA LEU A 408 -18.66 2.04 20.53
C LEU A 408 -18.47 0.54 20.79
N GLU A 409 -17.76 0.19 21.86
CA GLU A 409 -17.65 -1.19 22.32
C GLU A 409 -19.01 -1.78 22.62
N ALA A 410 -19.88 -1.05 23.34
CA ALA A 410 -21.23 -1.50 23.62
C ALA A 410 -22.06 -1.68 22.34
N GLN A 411 -21.96 -0.78 21.36
CA GLN A 411 -22.60 -0.93 20.06
C GLN A 411 -22.08 -2.17 19.31
N MET A 412 -20.77 -2.39 19.31
CA MET A 412 -20.14 -3.55 18.68
C MET A 412 -20.49 -4.86 19.38
N GLN A 413 -20.67 -4.86 20.69
CA GLN A 413 -21.10 -6.06 21.42
C GLN A 413 -22.57 -6.40 21.13
N THR A 414 -23.45 -5.38 21.11
CA THR A 414 -24.90 -5.57 21.03
C THR A 414 -25.40 -5.76 19.60
N ASN A 415 -24.94 -4.93 18.65
CA ASN A 415 -25.59 -4.77 17.35
C ASN A 415 -24.73 -5.16 16.17
N PHE A 416 -23.42 -5.28 16.33
CA PHE A 416 -22.51 -5.58 15.24
C PHE A 416 -21.62 -6.78 15.54
N VAL A 417 -20.93 -7.28 14.52
CA VAL A 417 -19.87 -8.29 14.62
C VAL A 417 -18.67 -7.76 13.86
N PRO A 418 -17.50 -7.65 14.50
CA PRO A 418 -16.27 -7.25 13.80
C PRO A 418 -15.99 -8.19 12.63
N LEU A 419 -15.51 -7.63 11.53
CA LEU A 419 -15.00 -8.33 10.35
C LEU A 419 -13.53 -8.76 10.52
N ASP A 420 -13.04 -8.74 11.77
CA ASP A 420 -11.63 -8.88 12.13
C ASP A 420 -10.78 -7.77 11.46
N TYR A 421 -9.60 -8.09 10.94
CA TYR A 421 -8.68 -7.13 10.33
C TYR A 421 -8.94 -6.81 8.85
N VAL A 422 -9.79 -7.59 8.16
CA VAL A 422 -9.97 -7.55 6.69
C VAL A 422 -11.01 -6.51 6.28
N TRP A 423 -10.56 -5.35 5.80
CA TRP A 423 -11.46 -4.26 5.41
C TRP A 423 -12.16 -4.51 4.08
N SER A 424 -11.51 -5.24 3.16
CA SER A 424 -12.07 -5.49 1.84
C SER A 424 -13.41 -6.25 1.87
N LEU A 425 -13.74 -6.93 2.97
CA LEU A 425 -15.04 -7.58 3.19
C LEU A 425 -16.22 -6.61 2.99
N ARG A 426 -16.01 -5.31 3.23
CA ARG A 426 -17.04 -4.28 3.01
C ARG A 426 -17.41 -4.09 1.54
N LEU A 427 -16.57 -4.52 0.59
CA LEU A 427 -16.81 -4.46 -0.85
C LEU A 427 -17.83 -5.50 -1.34
N ALA A 428 -18.15 -6.49 -0.51
CA ALA A 428 -19.11 -7.55 -0.82
C ALA A 428 -20.45 -7.00 -1.33
N LYS A 429 -20.98 -7.66 -2.36
CA LYS A 429 -22.30 -7.38 -2.93
C LYS A 429 -23.31 -8.40 -2.41
N ARG A 430 -24.60 -8.05 -2.47
CA ARG A 430 -25.68 -8.98 -2.10
C ARG A 430 -26.02 -9.86 -3.29
N ASP A 431 -26.14 -11.16 -3.04
CA ASP A 431 -26.81 -12.07 -3.95
C ASP A 431 -28.33 -11.97 -3.73
N ARG A 432 -29.03 -11.47 -4.76
CA ARG A 432 -30.48 -11.31 -4.76
C ARG A 432 -31.22 -12.51 -5.34
N THR A 433 -30.47 -13.48 -5.88
CA THR A 433 -31.02 -14.71 -6.46
C THR A 433 -31.02 -15.85 -5.46
N ALA A 434 -30.12 -15.81 -4.46
CA ALA A 434 -30.21 -16.66 -3.28
C ALA A 434 -31.52 -16.37 -2.54
N THR A 435 -32.37 -17.38 -2.38
CA THR A 435 -33.52 -17.32 -1.48
C THR A 435 -33.03 -16.92 -0.08
N SER A 436 -33.62 -15.88 0.51
CA SER A 436 -33.35 -15.54 1.91
C SER A 436 -33.52 -16.79 2.78
N PRO A 437 -32.57 -17.10 3.67
CA PRO A 437 -32.75 -18.17 4.64
C PRO A 437 -33.95 -17.90 5.56
#